data_AF-A0A1M2VMF1-F1
#
_entry.id   AF-A0A1M2VMF1-F1
#
_cell.length_a   1.000
_cell.length_b   1.000
_cell.length_c   1.000
_cell.angle_alpha   90.00
_cell.angle_beta   90.00
_cell.angle_gamma   90.00
#
_symmetry.space_group_name_H-M   'P 1'
#
loop_
_entity.id
_entity.type
_entity.pdbx_description
1 polymer ?
#
loop_
_entity_poly.entity_id
_entity_poly.type
_entity_poly.pdbx_seq_one_letter_code
_entity_poly.pdbx_strand_id
1 'polypeptide(L)'
;MSSAILRQASFAARAATRSCAFSTSAVARKDFVQDLYIKELKSYKAPAPAKDAHVGVVKSYALPPSPQAPALPADLASELSAYDAAEPTFATATKATEEQHAGPTGADAFLSFLEADEPKAEAHH
;
A
#
# COMPACT_ATOMS: atom_id res chain seq x y z
N MET A 1 26.22 12.05 -95.04
CA MET A 1 25.94 10.65 -94.66
C MET A 1 26.42 10.36 -93.23
N SER A 2 26.01 11.09 -92.17
CA SER A 2 26.73 10.91 -90.87
C SER A 2 26.01 11.37 -89.58
N SER A 3 24.76 11.84 -89.60
CA SER A 3 24.10 12.35 -88.38
C SER A 3 23.29 11.28 -87.63
N ALA A 4 22.57 10.43 -88.38
CA ALA A 4 21.77 9.34 -87.80
C ALA A 4 22.64 8.29 -87.12
N ILE A 5 23.76 7.93 -87.76
CA ILE A 5 24.71 6.93 -87.25
C ILE A 5 25.38 7.45 -85.95
N LEU A 6 25.75 8.73 -85.90
CA LEU A 6 26.34 9.34 -84.72
C LEU A 6 25.34 9.41 -83.55
N ARG A 7 24.07 9.74 -83.82
CA ARG A 7 23.00 9.71 -82.80
C ARG A 7 22.76 8.30 -82.29
N GLN A 8 22.67 7.31 -83.17
CA GLN A 8 22.49 5.90 -82.81
C GLN A 8 23.64 5.38 -81.94
N ALA A 9 24.88 5.70 -82.31
CA ALA A 9 26.07 5.32 -81.55
C ALA A 9 26.10 5.99 -80.16
N SER A 10 25.72 7.27 -80.07
CA SER A 10 25.67 7.98 -78.78
C SER A 10 24.60 7.43 -77.82
N PHE A 11 23.45 7.02 -78.35
CA PHE A 11 22.39 6.37 -77.57
C PHE A 11 22.81 4.98 -77.10
N ALA A 12 23.44 4.19 -77.98
CA ALA A 12 23.96 2.86 -77.64
C ALA A 12 25.06 2.92 -76.57
N ALA A 13 26.00 3.87 -76.70
CA ALA A 13 27.07 4.06 -75.72
C ALA A 13 26.51 4.46 -74.34
N ARG A 14 25.52 5.37 -74.29
CA ARG A 14 24.86 5.78 -73.04
C ARG A 14 24.08 4.64 -72.39
N ALA A 15 23.42 3.80 -73.18
CA ALA A 15 22.71 2.62 -72.69
C ALA A 15 23.68 1.59 -72.08
N ALA A 16 24.81 1.31 -72.76
CA ALA A 16 25.84 0.40 -72.27
C ALA A 16 26.49 0.87 -70.96
N THR A 17 26.76 2.17 -70.82
CA THR A 17 27.26 2.73 -69.55
C THR A 17 26.24 2.65 -68.41
N ARG A 18 24.94 2.67 -68.72
CA ARG A 18 23.86 2.54 -67.72
C ARG A 18 23.57 1.09 -67.33
N SER A 19 23.84 0.11 -68.20
CA SER A 19 23.74 -1.32 -67.86
C SER A 19 24.88 -1.81 -66.96
N CYS A 20 26.01 -1.10 -66.91
CA CYS A 20 27.07 -1.32 -65.93
C CYS A 20 26.88 -0.52 -64.63
N ALA A 21 25.69 0.05 -64.39
CA ALA A 21 25.37 0.59 -63.08
C ALA A 21 25.23 -0.59 -62.11
N PHE A 22 26.19 -0.71 -61.18
CA PHE A 22 26.08 -1.60 -60.03
C PHE A 22 24.70 -1.42 -59.41
N SER A 23 23.94 -2.51 -59.28
CA SER A 23 22.61 -2.48 -58.68
C SER A 23 22.73 -1.96 -57.25
N THR A 24 22.40 -0.69 -57.02
CA THR A 24 22.34 -0.06 -55.70
C THR A 24 21.05 -0.44 -54.96
N SER A 25 20.48 -1.61 -55.27
CA SER A 25 19.35 -2.16 -54.55
C SER A 25 19.71 -2.26 -53.07
N ALA A 26 18.88 -1.69 -52.20
CA ALA A 26 19.07 -1.74 -50.75
C ALA A 26 19.21 -3.18 -50.22
N VAL A 27 18.73 -4.17 -50.97
CA VAL A 27 18.88 -5.61 -50.66
C VAL A 27 20.35 -6.06 -50.71
N ALA A 28 21.19 -5.44 -51.55
CA ALA A 28 22.62 -5.77 -51.66
C ALA A 28 23.48 -5.14 -50.55
N ARG A 29 22.94 -4.18 -49.77
CA ARG A 29 23.62 -3.53 -48.63
C ARG A 29 23.03 -3.94 -47.28
N LYS A 30 22.51 -5.16 -47.17
CA LYS A 30 22.10 -5.69 -45.88
C LYS A 30 23.32 -6.01 -45.04
N ASP A 31 23.34 -5.54 -43.80
CA ASP A 31 24.33 -5.91 -42.81
C ASP A 31 24.04 -7.33 -42.34
N PHE A 32 24.83 -8.28 -42.82
CA PHE A 32 24.68 -9.70 -42.50
C PHE A 32 24.85 -9.97 -40.99
N VAL A 33 25.70 -9.20 -40.31
CA VAL A 33 25.93 -9.35 -38.87
C VAL A 33 24.67 -8.94 -38.10
N GLN A 34 24.06 -7.82 -38.50
CA GLN A 34 22.81 -7.35 -37.91
C GLN A 34 21.66 -8.35 -38.13
N ASP A 35 21.52 -8.86 -39.35
CA ASP A 35 20.47 -9.83 -39.68
C ASP A 35 20.64 -11.16 -38.93
N LEU A 36 21.88 -11.64 -38.80
CA LEU A 36 22.20 -12.84 -38.02
C LEU A 36 21.88 -12.64 -36.53
N TYR A 37 22.29 -11.51 -35.95
CA TYR A 37 21.99 -11.17 -34.56
C TYR A 37 20.48 -11.14 -34.29
N ILE A 38 19.71 -10.44 -35.13
CA ILE A 38 18.25 -10.34 -34.97
C ILE A 38 17.60 -11.72 -35.13
N LYS A 39 18.10 -12.56 -36.03
CA LYS A 39 17.60 -13.93 -36.22
C LYS A 39 17.86 -14.79 -34.99
N GLU A 40 19.05 -14.72 -34.41
CA GLU A 40 19.39 -15.44 -33.18
C GLU A 40 18.52 -14.99 -32.01
N LEU A 41 18.38 -13.68 -31.79
CA LEU A 41 17.49 -13.13 -30.75
C LEU A 41 16.04 -13.61 -30.91
N LYS A 42 15.50 -13.58 -32.13
CA LYS A 42 14.12 -14.03 -32.41
C LYS A 42 13.96 -15.54 -32.26
N SER A 43 15.01 -16.30 -32.54
CA SER A 43 15.02 -17.76 -32.40
C SER A 43 15.26 -18.22 -30.97
N TYR A 44 15.75 -17.33 -30.10
CA TYR A 44 16.09 -17.65 -28.73
C TYR A 44 14.84 -18.02 -27.94
N LYS A 45 14.77 -19.28 -27.53
CA LYS A 45 13.80 -19.75 -26.54
C LYS A 45 14.49 -19.73 -25.19
N ALA A 46 14.01 -18.86 -24.30
CA ALA A 46 14.49 -18.86 -22.92
C ALA A 46 14.29 -20.25 -22.31
N PRO A 47 15.26 -20.76 -21.53
CA PRO A 47 15.10 -22.01 -20.82
C PRO A 47 13.87 -21.93 -19.92
N ALA A 48 13.13 -23.04 -19.81
CA ALA A 48 11.97 -23.09 -18.92
C ALA A 48 12.42 -22.73 -17.49
N PRO A 49 11.67 -21.88 -16.78
CA PRO A 49 12.03 -21.53 -15.41
C PRO A 49 12.11 -22.82 -14.58
N ALA A 50 13.16 -22.95 -13.78
CA ALA A 50 13.30 -24.07 -12.87
C ALA A 50 12.03 -24.17 -12.00
N LYS A 51 11.59 -25.39 -11.71
CA LYS A 51 10.35 -25.62 -10.93
C LYS A 51 10.39 -24.88 -9.59
N ASP A 52 11.59 -24.67 -9.03
CA ASP A 52 11.84 -24.01 -7.75
C ASP A 52 12.24 -22.53 -7.89
N ALA A 53 12.02 -21.89 -9.05
CA ALA A 53 12.37 -20.47 -9.26
C ALA A 53 11.62 -19.49 -8.31
N HIS A 54 10.61 -19.98 -7.61
CA HIS A 54 9.86 -19.24 -6.60
C HIS A 54 10.47 -19.36 -5.18
N VAL A 55 11.35 -20.34 -4.94
CA VAL A 55 12.00 -20.57 -3.65
C VAL A 55 13.10 -19.53 -3.46
N GLY A 56 12.89 -18.59 -2.53
CA GLY A 56 13.86 -17.53 -2.19
C GLY A 56 13.53 -16.14 -2.77
N VAL A 57 12.57 -16.04 -3.69
CA VAL A 57 12.03 -14.74 -4.15
C VAL A 57 11.05 -14.16 -3.14
N VAL A 58 10.32 -15.01 -2.43
CA VAL A 58 9.33 -14.63 -1.42
C VAL A 58 9.63 -15.35 -0.10
N LYS A 59 9.53 -14.63 1.02
CA LYS A 59 9.63 -15.22 2.36
C LYS A 59 8.48 -16.22 2.55
N SER A 60 8.79 -17.42 3.05
CA SER A 60 7.78 -18.45 3.31
C SER A 60 6.79 -17.93 4.36
N TYR A 61 5.51 -17.85 3.99
CA TYR A 61 4.46 -17.47 4.91
C TYR A 61 3.99 -18.72 5.67
N ALA A 62 4.24 -18.75 6.97
CA ALA A 62 3.67 -19.75 7.87
C ALA A 62 2.61 -19.05 8.74
N LEU A 63 1.42 -19.65 8.86
CA LEU A 63 0.44 -19.16 9.81
C LEU A 63 1.00 -19.31 11.23
N PRO A 64 0.80 -18.32 12.11
CA PRO A 64 1.13 -18.49 13.51
C PRO A 64 0.33 -19.65 14.09
N PRO A 65 0.91 -20.43 15.02
CA PRO A 65 0.18 -21.49 15.69
C PRO A 65 -1.05 -20.93 16.40
N SER A 66 -2.11 -21.74 16.49
CA SER A 66 -3.33 -21.38 17.22
C SER A 66 -2.98 -20.92 18.63
N PRO A 67 -3.56 -19.80 19.12
CA PRO A 67 -3.30 -19.33 20.48
C PRO A 67 -3.64 -20.44 21.46
N GLN A 68 -2.69 -20.79 22.33
CA GLN A 68 -2.93 -21.72 23.41
C GLN A 68 -3.80 -21.02 24.45
N ALA A 69 -4.93 -21.63 24.82
CA ALA A 69 -5.74 -21.12 25.90
C ALA A 69 -4.90 -21.07 27.18
N PRO A 70 -4.97 -19.98 27.96
CA PRO A 70 -4.24 -19.90 29.23
C PRO A 70 -4.67 -21.06 30.13
N ALA A 71 -3.68 -21.75 30.70
CA ALA A 71 -3.96 -22.79 31.68
C ALA A 71 -4.62 -22.16 32.90
N LEU A 72 -5.77 -22.70 33.32
CA LEU A 72 -6.36 -22.33 34.59
C LEU A 72 -5.36 -22.70 35.71
N PRO A 73 -5.17 -21.84 36.73
CA PRO A 73 -4.35 -22.19 37.87
C PRO A 73 -4.91 -23.46 38.52
N ALA A 74 -4.03 -24.36 38.95
CA ALA A 74 -4.43 -25.66 39.47
C ALA A 74 -5.23 -25.59 40.79
N ASP A 75 -5.16 -24.45 41.49
CA ASP A 75 -5.79 -24.24 42.79
C ASP A 75 -6.73 -23.03 42.81
N LEU A 76 -7.74 -23.07 41.93
CA LEU A 76 -8.82 -22.08 41.92
C LEU A 76 -9.58 -22.01 43.26
N ALA A 77 -9.61 -23.10 44.02
CA ALA A 77 -10.35 -23.17 45.27
C ALA A 77 -9.70 -22.32 46.37
N SER A 78 -8.37 -22.37 46.50
CA SER A 78 -7.67 -21.53 47.47
C SER A 78 -7.71 -20.05 47.06
N GLU A 79 -7.62 -19.74 45.77
CA GLU A 79 -7.70 -18.36 45.26
C GLU A 79 -9.09 -17.76 45.46
N LEU A 80 -10.15 -18.53 45.22
CA LEU A 80 -11.53 -18.11 45.52
C LEU A 80 -11.75 -17.89 47.01
N SER A 81 -11.25 -18.80 47.85
CA SER A 81 -11.37 -18.66 49.31
C SER A 81 -10.64 -17.42 49.82
N ALA A 82 -9.47 -17.09 49.24
CA ALA A 82 -8.73 -15.88 49.57
C ALA A 82 -9.43 -14.60 49.09
N TYR A 83 -10.10 -14.65 47.93
CA TYR A 83 -10.91 -13.53 47.42
C TYR A 83 -12.16 -13.31 48.26
N ASP A 84 -12.86 -14.37 48.66
CA ASP A 84 -14.05 -14.29 49.51
C ASP A 84 -13.70 -13.80 50.92
N ALA A 85 -12.50 -14.14 51.43
CA ALA A 85 -11.98 -13.64 52.70
C ALA A 85 -11.46 -12.19 52.62
N ALA A 86 -11.25 -11.65 51.42
CA ALA A 86 -10.82 -10.27 51.23
C ALA A 86 -12.03 -9.33 51.32
N GLU A 87 -12.34 -8.85 52.53
CA GLU A 87 -13.30 -7.77 52.68
C GLU A 87 -12.78 -6.49 51.98
N PRO A 88 -13.63 -5.76 51.22
CA PRO A 88 -13.23 -4.49 50.63
C PRO A 88 -12.86 -3.51 51.74
N THR A 89 -11.64 -3.00 51.73
CA THR A 89 -11.27 -1.87 52.60
C THR A 89 -12.02 -0.64 52.12
N PHE A 90 -13.26 -0.45 52.58
CA PHE A 90 -13.82 0.89 52.67
C PHE A 90 -12.89 1.66 53.60
N ALA A 91 -12.13 2.60 53.04
CA ALA A 91 -11.31 3.51 53.83
C ALA A 91 -12.17 4.00 54.98
N THR A 92 -11.75 3.67 56.21
CA THR A 92 -12.48 4.01 57.43
C THR A 92 -12.66 5.52 57.38
N ALA A 93 -13.89 5.98 57.17
CA ALA A 93 -14.21 7.39 57.32
C ALA A 93 -13.99 7.70 58.80
N THR A 94 -12.80 8.21 59.13
CA THR A 94 -12.55 8.92 60.36
C THR A 94 -13.68 9.94 60.51
N LYS A 95 -14.54 9.74 61.51
CA LYS A 95 -15.48 10.76 61.98
C LYS A 95 -14.63 11.96 62.40
N ALA A 96 -14.44 12.89 61.48
CA ALA A 96 -13.98 14.23 61.78
C ALA A 96 -15.15 14.99 62.37
N THR A 97 -14.88 15.52 63.56
CA THR A 97 -15.66 16.43 64.37
C THR A 97 -16.39 17.48 63.54
N GLU A 98 -17.64 17.72 63.91
CA GLU A 98 -18.45 18.86 63.45
C GLU A 98 -17.69 20.17 63.71
N GLU A 99 -17.17 20.78 62.66
CA GLU A 99 -16.90 22.22 62.64
C GLU A 99 -17.87 22.88 61.68
N GLN A 100 -18.80 23.61 62.28
CA GLN A 100 -19.76 24.49 61.64
C GLN A 100 -19.00 25.49 60.76
N HIS A 101 -19.09 25.34 59.43
CA HIS A 101 -18.84 26.45 58.51
C HIS A 101 -20.18 27.10 58.17
N ALA A 102 -20.53 28.11 58.97
CA ALA A 102 -21.62 29.03 58.71
C ALA A 102 -21.27 29.94 57.52
N GLY A 103 -21.64 29.50 56.32
CA GLY A 103 -21.61 30.29 55.09
C GLY A 103 -22.35 29.49 54.01
N PRO A 104 -23.05 30.14 53.06
CA PRO A 104 -23.84 29.42 52.07
C PRO A 104 -22.91 28.53 51.26
N THR A 105 -22.93 27.23 51.57
CA THR A 105 -22.19 26.26 50.78
C THR A 105 -22.82 26.24 49.39
N GLY A 106 -22.02 25.97 48.35
CA GLY A 106 -22.51 26.07 46.96
C GLY A 106 -23.75 25.20 46.68
N ALA A 107 -23.98 24.16 47.48
CA ALA A 107 -25.19 23.35 47.43
C ALA A 107 -26.42 24.11 47.94
N ASP A 108 -26.35 24.79 49.08
CA ASP A 108 -27.49 25.55 49.63
C ASP A 108 -27.87 26.73 48.72
N ALA A 109 -26.86 27.40 48.15
CA ALA A 109 -27.07 28.46 47.16
C ALA A 109 -27.73 27.93 45.88
N PHE A 110 -27.31 26.75 45.41
CA PHE A 110 -27.89 26.12 44.21
C PHE A 110 -29.33 25.65 44.44
N LEU A 111 -29.63 25.08 45.60
CA LEU A 111 -31.00 24.70 45.95
C LEU A 111 -31.92 25.92 46.05
N SER A 112 -31.46 27.02 46.66
CA SER A 112 -32.24 28.26 46.72
C SER A 112 -32.51 28.89 45.36
N PHE A 113 -31.60 28.72 44.41
CA PHE A 113 -31.77 29.18 43.02
C PHE A 113 -32.80 28.34 42.26
N LEU A 114 -32.81 27.02 42.46
CA LEU A 114 -33.81 26.14 41.84
C LEU A 114 -35.21 26.30 42.43
N GLU A 115 -35.30 26.69 43.70
CA GLU A 115 -36.59 26.92 44.37
C GLU A 115 -37.18 28.32 44.10
N ALA A 116 -36.38 29.26 43.57
CA ALA A 116 -36.88 30.57 43.18
C ALA A 116 -37.70 30.48 41.88
N ASP A 117 -38.99 30.81 41.94
CA ASP A 117 -39.87 30.93 40.77
C ASP A 117 -39.37 32.04 39.82
N GLU A 118 -39.49 31.80 38.50
CA GLU A 118 -39.21 32.82 37.47
C GLU A 118 -40.06 34.08 37.70
N PRO A 119 -39.51 35.29 37.51
CA PRO A 119 -40.27 36.51 37.76
C PRO A 119 -41.51 36.54 36.86
N LYS A 120 -42.70 36.65 37.47
CA LYS A 120 -43.96 36.81 36.74
C LYS A 120 -43.80 37.96 35.75
N ALA A 121 -43.99 37.67 34.46
CA ALA A 121 -43.95 38.68 33.41
C ALA A 121 -44.91 39.83 33.78
N GLU A 122 -44.34 41.00 34.07
CA GLU A 122 -45.13 42.21 34.26
C GLU A 122 -45.77 42.53 32.90
N ALA A 123 -47.11 42.56 32.87
CA ALA A 123 -47.85 43.00 31.70
C ALA A 123 -47.58 44.49 31.50
N HIS A 124 -46.61 44.81 30.63
CA HIS A 124 -46.48 46.17 30.11
C HIS A 124 -47.75 46.52 29.33
N HIS A 125 -48.40 47.60 29.74
CA HIS A 125 -49.63 48.16 29.18
C HIS A 125 -49.66 48.25 27.65
#